data_AF-A0A930A640-F1
#
_entry.id   AF-A0A930A640-F1
#
_cell.length_a   1.000
_cell.length_b   1.000
_cell.length_c   1.000
_cell.angle_alpha   90.00
_cell.angle_beta   90.00
_cell.angle_gamma   90.00
#
_symmetry.space_group_name_H-M   'P 1'
#
loop_
_entity.id
_entity.type
_entity.pdbx_description
1 polymer ?
#
loop_
_entity_poly.entity_id
_entity_poly.type
_entity_poly.pdbx_seq_one_letter_code
_entity_poly.pdbx_strand_id
1 'polypeptide(L)'
;DPNALVSMNFWGFTPKVFDDMDVYFDEFIHANIASNPMKCEYVIPTTVGQMVKDGKCTVKVLSSKDQWFGVTYQEDKPLVVEKIAEMKEAGIYPDILWK
;
A
#
# COMPACT_ATOMS: atom_id res chain seq x y z
N ASP A 1 -12.20 -11.89 -8.33
CA ASP A 1 -12.09 -13.29 -7.87
C ASP A 1 -11.79 -13.24 -6.37
N PRO A 2 -12.59 -13.89 -5.50
CA PRO A 2 -12.35 -13.96 -4.06
C PRO A 2 -10.96 -14.50 -3.66
N ASN A 3 -10.29 -15.22 -4.57
CA ASN A 3 -8.93 -15.74 -4.36
C ASN A 3 -7.84 -14.87 -5.02
N ALA A 4 -8.19 -13.69 -5.55
CA ALA A 4 -7.20 -12.80 -6.15
C ALA A 4 -6.27 -12.20 -5.09
N LEU A 5 -4.97 -12.25 -5.36
CA LEU A 5 -3.98 -11.53 -4.56
C LEU A 5 -4.11 -10.03 -4.83
N VAL A 6 -4.19 -9.25 -3.77
CA VAL A 6 -4.28 -7.79 -3.82
C VAL A 6 -3.16 -7.17 -2.99
N SER A 7 -2.68 -6.01 -3.42
CA SER A 7 -1.75 -5.20 -2.63
C SER A 7 -2.53 -4.26 -1.72
N MET A 8 -2.30 -4.36 -0.41
CA MET A 8 -2.84 -3.43 0.59
C MET A 8 -1.88 -2.27 0.86
N ASN A 9 -1.05 -1.94 -0.14
CA ASN A 9 -0.03 -0.89 -0.09
C ASN A 9 1.06 -1.09 1.00
N PHE A 10 1.37 -2.33 1.34
CA PHE A 10 2.47 -2.67 2.23
C PHE A 10 3.65 -3.22 1.46
N TRP A 11 4.69 -2.41 1.33
CA TRP A 11 5.86 -2.70 0.50
C TRP A 11 7.15 -2.66 1.30
N GLY A 12 8.04 -3.61 1.02
CA GLY A 12 9.43 -3.58 1.48
C GLY A 12 10.35 -3.23 0.33
N PHE A 13 11.11 -2.15 0.47
CA PHE A 13 12.07 -1.70 -0.53
C PHE A 13 13.48 -1.58 0.06
N THR A 14 14.49 -1.67 -0.80
CA THR A 14 15.85 -1.22 -0.47
C THR A 14 16.01 0.25 -0.87
N PRO A 15 16.96 1.01 -0.29
CA PRO A 15 17.16 2.42 -0.63
C PRO A 15 17.39 2.69 -2.13
N LYS A 16 17.92 1.71 -2.87
CA LYS A 16 18.09 1.78 -4.33
C LYS A 16 16.80 2.11 -5.10
N VAL A 17 15.64 1.83 -4.52
CA VAL A 17 14.34 2.12 -5.15
C VAL A 17 14.17 3.60 -5.50
N PHE A 18 14.77 4.52 -4.73
CA PHE A 18 14.65 5.94 -4.99
C PHE A 18 15.35 6.31 -6.30
N ASP A 19 16.59 5.88 -6.48
CA ASP A 19 17.35 6.09 -7.72
C ASP A 19 16.64 5.48 -8.93
N ASP A 20 16.09 4.27 -8.76
CA ASP A 20 15.41 3.57 -9.85
C ASP A 20 14.07 4.23 -10.22
N MET A 21 13.33 4.77 -9.24
CA MET A 21 12.04 5.43 -9.45
C MET A 21 12.16 6.88 -9.92
N ASP A 22 13.29 7.55 -9.67
CA ASP A 22 13.51 8.96 -10.01
C ASP A 22 13.33 9.20 -11.52
N VAL A 23 13.89 8.31 -12.34
CA VAL A 23 13.75 8.35 -13.81
C VAL A 23 12.28 8.29 -14.24
N TYR A 24 11.51 7.38 -13.65
CA TYR A 24 10.08 7.22 -13.97
C TYR A 24 9.25 8.40 -13.45
N PHE A 25 9.67 9.00 -12.34
CA PHE A 25 9.00 10.16 -11.76
C PHE A 25 9.20 11.40 -12.64
N ASP A 26 10.42 11.62 -13.12
CA ASP A 26 10.73 12.69 -14.06
C ASP A 26 9.92 12.53 -15.35
N GLU A 27 9.89 11.35 -15.95
CA GLU A 27 9.06 11.07 -17.13
C GLU A 27 7.57 11.34 -16.88
N PHE A 28 7.07 10.92 -15.71
CA PHE A 28 5.69 11.17 -15.31
C PHE A 28 5.37 12.66 -15.22
N ILE A 29 6.24 13.46 -14.60
CA ILE A 29 6.05 14.90 -14.48
C ILE A 29 5.94 15.56 -15.85
N HIS A 30 6.91 15.29 -16.74
CA HIS A 30 6.94 15.90 -18.06
C HIS A 30 5.71 15.53 -18.91
N ALA A 31 5.19 14.30 -18.76
CA ALA A 31 4.04 13.85 -19.52
C ALA A 31 2.68 14.33 -18.96
N ASN A 32 2.54 14.45 -17.63
CA ASN A 32 1.22 14.57 -17.00
C ASN A 32 0.95 15.94 -16.34
N ILE A 33 1.96 16.68 -15.88
CA ILE A 33 1.74 17.97 -15.24
C ILE A 33 1.17 18.99 -16.21
N ALA A 34 1.61 18.99 -17.48
CA ALA A 34 1.10 19.94 -18.47
C ALA A 34 -0.38 19.72 -18.82
N SER A 35 -0.87 18.47 -18.72
CA SER A 35 -2.24 18.11 -19.12
C SER A 35 -3.24 18.15 -17.96
N ASN A 36 -2.82 17.80 -16.74
CA ASN A 36 -3.71 17.76 -15.58
C ASN A 36 -2.96 18.00 -14.25
N PRO A 37 -2.42 19.21 -14.04
CA PRO A 37 -1.54 19.50 -12.91
C PRO A 37 -2.21 19.35 -11.54
N MET A 38 -3.54 19.50 -11.47
CA MET A 38 -4.29 19.49 -10.21
C MET A 38 -4.73 18.09 -9.76
N LYS A 39 -4.66 17.09 -10.64
CA LYS A 39 -5.17 15.73 -10.35
C LYS A 39 -4.22 14.61 -10.77
N CYS A 40 -3.05 14.93 -11.32
CA CYS A 40 -2.07 13.90 -11.64
C CYS A 40 -1.50 13.30 -10.35
N GLU A 41 -1.61 11.98 -10.20
CA GLU A 41 -1.11 11.24 -9.05
C GLU A 41 -0.04 10.23 -9.47
N TYR A 42 1.12 10.29 -8.81
CA TYR A 42 2.17 9.30 -8.98
C TYR A 42 1.99 8.18 -7.97
N VAL A 43 1.49 7.03 -8.43
CA VAL A 43 1.11 5.91 -7.55
C VAL A 43 2.13 4.77 -7.63
N ILE A 44 2.60 4.33 -6.46
CA ILE A 44 3.63 3.28 -6.31
C ILE A 44 3.29 2.01 -7.11
N PRO A 45 2.07 1.45 -7.07
CA PRO A 45 1.77 0.20 -7.77
C PRO A 45 1.95 0.30 -9.29
N THR A 46 1.65 1.48 -9.87
CA THR A 46 1.81 1.72 -11.30
C THR A 46 3.28 1.73 -11.69
N THR A 47 4.10 2.51 -10.97
CA THR A 47 5.55 2.58 -11.23
C THR A 47 6.23 1.23 -11.03
N VAL A 48 5.97 0.56 -9.90
CA VAL A 48 6.54 -0.78 -9.64
C VAL A 48 6.09 -1.76 -10.72
N GLY A 49 4.82 -1.73 -11.13
CA GLY A 49 4.33 -2.54 -12.24
C GLY A 49 5.05 -2.27 -13.56
N GLN A 50 5.38 -1.01 -13.85
CA GLN A 50 6.15 -0.63 -15.03
C GLN A 50 7.60 -1.13 -14.95
N MET A 51 8.27 -0.93 -13.82
CA MET A 51 9.63 -1.43 -13.59
C MET A 51 9.74 -2.95 -13.72
N VAL A 52 8.71 -3.70 -13.28
CA VAL A 52 8.65 -5.15 -13.47
C VAL A 52 8.50 -5.51 -14.95
N LYS A 53 7.61 -4.81 -15.69
CA LYS A 53 7.44 -5.03 -17.14
C LYS A 53 8.72 -4.75 -17.93
N ASP A 54 9.45 -3.71 -17.54
CA ASP A 54 10.72 -3.31 -18.16
C ASP A 54 11.91 -4.18 -17.71
N GLY A 55 11.68 -5.17 -16.84
CA GLY A 55 12.72 -6.06 -16.31
C GLY A 55 13.74 -5.36 -15.39
N LYS A 56 13.41 -4.17 -14.87
CA LYS A 56 14.27 -3.37 -13.99
C LYS A 56 14.24 -3.84 -12.53
N CYS A 57 13.12 -4.45 -12.11
CA CYS A 57 13.01 -5.01 -10.77
C CYS A 57 12.17 -6.30 -10.76
N THR A 58 12.26 -7.02 -9.64
CA THR A 58 11.41 -8.19 -9.36
C THR A 58 10.67 -7.96 -8.06
N VAL A 59 9.38 -8.30 -8.02
CA VAL A 59 8.56 -8.20 -6.81
C VAL A 59 8.32 -9.60 -6.26
N LYS A 60 8.69 -9.82 -5.00
CA LYS A 60 8.33 -11.03 -4.25
C LYS A 60 7.08 -10.76 -3.44
N VAL A 61 6.00 -11.49 -3.72
CA VAL A 61 4.76 -11.43 -2.95
C VAL A 61 4.91 -12.28 -1.70
N LEU A 62 4.67 -11.68 -0.53
CA LEU A 62 4.65 -12.38 0.77
C LEU A 62 3.21 -12.45 1.26
N SER A 63 2.68 -13.65 1.48
CA SER A 63 1.34 -13.84 2.03
C SER A 63 1.39 -13.86 3.57
N SER A 64 0.46 -13.15 4.21
CA SER A 64 0.17 -13.30 5.64
C SER A 64 -1.10 -14.13 5.86
N LYS A 65 -1.23 -14.74 7.03
CA LYS A 65 -2.48 -15.34 7.51
C LYS A 65 -3.41 -14.30 8.14
N ASP A 66 -2.90 -13.10 8.39
CA ASP A 66 -3.66 -12.02 9.01
C ASP A 66 -4.72 -11.48 8.05
N GLN A 67 -5.84 -11.05 8.64
CA GLN A 67 -6.90 -10.39 7.92
C GLN A 67 -6.69 -8.88 8.01
N TRP A 68 -6.66 -8.22 6.87
CA TRP A 68 -6.66 -6.77 6.80
C TRP A 68 -8.06 -6.23 7.03
N PHE A 69 -8.21 -5.27 7.93
CA PHE A 69 -9.43 -4.50 8.16
C PHE A 69 -9.07 -3.02 8.34
N GLY A 70 -9.93 -2.15 7.85
CA GLY A 70 -9.74 -0.70 7.88
C GLY A 70 -11.06 0.02 7.68
N VAL A 71 -11.07 1.32 7.95
CA VAL A 71 -12.25 2.16 7.77
C VAL A 71 -12.16 2.82 6.39
N THR A 72 -12.92 2.29 5.43
CA THR A 72 -13.03 2.91 4.09
C THR A 72 -14.25 3.83 4.04
N TYR A 73 -15.35 3.38 4.65
CA TYR A 73 -16.56 4.15 4.85
C TYR A 73 -16.88 4.29 6.34
N GLN A 74 -17.76 5.23 6.68
CA GLN A 74 -18.13 5.49 8.07
C GLN A 74 -18.76 4.27 8.75
N GLU A 75 -19.46 3.45 7.97
CA GLU A 75 -20.16 2.24 8.36
C GLU A 75 -19.21 1.10 8.74
N ASP A 76 -17.94 1.15 8.33
CA ASP A 76 -16.92 0.15 8.68
C ASP A 76 -16.40 0.33 10.12
N LYS A 77 -16.60 1.52 10.70
CA LYS A 77 -16.05 1.88 12.02
C LYS A 77 -16.48 0.93 13.15
N PRO A 78 -17.77 0.55 13.30
CA PRO A 78 -18.19 -0.36 14.36
C PRO A 78 -17.44 -1.71 14.30
N LEU A 79 -17.27 -2.26 13.09
CA LEU A 79 -16.56 -3.52 12.86
C LEU A 79 -15.09 -3.41 13.28
N VAL A 80 -14.40 -2.33 12.89
CA VAL A 80 -12.98 -2.13 13.24
C VAL A 80 -12.79 -1.99 14.75
N VAL A 81 -13.70 -1.27 15.43
CA VAL A 81 -13.64 -1.11 16.90
C VAL A 81 -13.86 -2.45 17.61
N GLU A 82 -14.85 -3.23 17.16
CA GLU A 82 -15.13 -4.57 17.70
C GLU A 82 -13.91 -5.50 17.54
N LYS A 83 -13.31 -5.55 16.35
CA LYS A 83 -12.11 -6.38 16.10
C LYS A 83 -10.92 -6.00 16.99
N ILE A 84 -10.69 -4.72 17.22
CA ILE A 84 -9.62 -4.26 18.12
C ILE A 84 -9.93 -4.65 19.57
N ALA A 85 -11.20 -4.54 20.01
CA ALA A 85 -11.61 -4.94 21.35
C ALA A 85 -11.42 -6.45 21.57
N GLU A 86 -11.86 -7.29 20.62
CA GLU A 86 -11.64 -8.74 20.65
C GLU A 86 -10.14 -9.09 20.79
N MET A 87 -9.26 -8.39 20.06
CA MET A 87 -7.81 -8.63 20.14
C MET A 87 -7.20 -8.22 21.49
N LYS A 88 -7.75 -7.19 22.15
CA LYS A 88 -7.34 -6.81 23.51
C LYS A 88 -7.82 -7.81 24.55
N GLU A 89 -9.08 -8.23 24.46
CA GLU A 89 -9.66 -9.26 25.34
C GLU A 89 -8.92 -10.59 25.21
N ALA A 90 -8.50 -10.95 23.99
CA ALA A 90 -7.66 -12.12 23.73
C ALA A 90 -6.20 -11.97 24.20
N GLY A 91 -5.80 -10.80 24.72
CA GLY A 91 -4.45 -10.52 25.21
C GLY A 91 -3.39 -10.37 24.11
N ILE A 92 -3.78 -10.23 22.84
CA ILE A 92 -2.85 -10.02 21.71
C ILE A 92 -2.21 -8.63 21.80
N TYR A 93 -3.00 -7.64 22.24
CA TYR A 93 -2.53 -6.26 22.45
C TYR A 93 -2.86 -5.78 23.87
N PRO A 94 -2.02 -4.89 24.44
CA PRO A 94 -2.35 -4.23 25.70
C PRO A 94 -3.50 -3.22 25.53
N ASP A 95 -4.17 -2.89 26.63
CA ASP A 95 -5.24 -1.89 26.63
C ASP A 95 -4.75 -0.51 26.18
N ILE A 96 -3.52 -0.16 26.60
CA ILE A 96 -2.83 1.08 26.29
C ILE A 96 -1.52 0.72 25.58
N LEU A 97 -1.45 0.98 24.26
CA LEU A 97 -0.28 0.70 23.42
C LEU A 97 0.89 1.66 23.69
N TRP A 98 0.60 2.93 23.93
CA TRP A 98 1.59 4.00 24.11
C TRP A 98 1.23 4.84 25.34
N LYS A 99 2.23 5.19 26.15
CA LYS A 99 2.10 6.05 27.33
C LYS A 99 2.92 7.32 27.14
#